data_AF-A0AAW0QJV4-F1
#
_entry.id   AF-A0AAW0QJV4-F1
#
_cell.length_a   1.000
_cell.length_b   1.000
_cell.length_c   1.000
_cell.angle_alpha   90.00
_cell.angle_beta   90.00
_cell.angle_gamma   90.00
#
_symmetry.space_group_name_H-M   'P 1'
#
loop_
_entity.id
_entity.type
_entity.pdbx_description
1 polymer ?
#
loop_
_entity_poly.entity_id
_entity_poly.type
_entity_poly.pdbx_seq_one_letter_code
_entity_poly.pdbx_strand_id
1 'polypeptide(L)'
;MSTCQRVARPIARSMRQDRVTLGFTRTFSQTVIRRDEATKTTTTDTPPASQVPPPSSTAADVTKEAPPSQSRLTPDTATQYWEEMRLFKKGTPPVGSRRRRVAMQTSENVPFELMPYQCFQEARRVLQEDRKEKLQALSLEIARVKRLEETPADQLPGGEVKKNMRLRSMKKWVEELKILVDINDPIVKRRFEDGLGDMDKPIYRHLAEQKWRGYPFRLITQRIEQLNVVPDVLPKFEPTVDVQMFFRQRKTTPGEIIDSRISEKPPALKVQVFNPGERLVSIVVMDSDVPNAETDSFERRCHYLAANVPLSPNNTSLPLSKVNKDTQLAVPWLPAFAQKGAPYHRMSIWILEQKPGQTLDLAKLKELYSGRDGFSLKSFKDKFTLSPVGFNIFRSVWDEGTADVMERWNIPGADVEFKHARVHSLKPERKARGWEAKRQKPKYKSLWKYTKRIRGMPRR
;
A
#
# COMPACT_ATOMS: atom_id res chain seq x y z
N MET A 1 -54.25 2.04 -31.82
CA MET A 1 -54.61 1.85 -30.41
C MET A 1 -53.67 2.69 -29.56
N SER A 2 -54.23 3.60 -28.80
CA SER A 2 -53.59 4.80 -28.24
C SER A 2 -53.20 4.62 -26.77
N THR A 3 -52.02 5.15 -26.46
CA THR A 3 -51.49 5.74 -25.20
C THR A 3 -52.10 5.40 -23.84
N CYS A 4 -51.21 5.17 -22.85
CA CYS A 4 -51.32 5.55 -21.43
C CYS A 4 -49.96 5.27 -20.74
N GLN A 5 -49.40 6.05 -19.83
CA GLN A 5 -49.57 7.43 -19.38
C GLN A 5 -48.34 7.72 -18.49
N ARG A 6 -47.71 8.90 -18.65
CA ARG A 6 -46.72 9.42 -17.70
C ARG A 6 -47.44 9.79 -16.40
N VAL A 7 -46.97 9.29 -15.26
CA VAL A 7 -47.43 9.78 -13.95
C VAL A 7 -46.32 10.63 -13.33
N ALA A 8 -46.51 11.94 -13.43
CA ALA A 8 -45.83 12.94 -12.61
C ALA A 8 -46.43 12.91 -11.19
N ARG A 9 -45.59 13.08 -10.16
CA ARG A 9 -46.07 13.35 -8.80
C ARG A 9 -45.72 14.80 -8.39
N PRO A 10 -46.64 15.51 -7.73
CA PRO A 10 -46.53 16.93 -7.45
C PRO A 10 -45.62 17.24 -6.25
N ILE A 11 -44.98 18.41 -6.34
CA ILE A 11 -44.30 19.09 -5.23
C ILE A 11 -45.36 19.93 -4.49
N ALA A 12 -45.63 19.60 -3.24
CA ALA A 12 -46.26 20.49 -2.25
C ALA A 12 -45.67 20.15 -0.88
N ARG A 13 -44.74 20.96 -0.36
CA ARG A 13 -44.99 21.94 0.72
C ARG A 13 -45.90 21.43 1.83
N SER A 14 -45.29 21.06 2.96
CA SER A 14 -45.79 21.51 4.26
C SER A 14 -44.59 21.84 5.15
N MET A 15 -44.51 23.12 5.54
CA MET A 15 -43.76 23.54 6.71
C MET A 15 -44.57 23.12 7.94
N ARG A 16 -43.96 22.42 8.88
CA ARG A 16 -44.29 22.53 10.30
C ARG A 16 -43.00 22.67 11.08
N GLN A 17 -42.88 23.82 11.72
CA GLN A 17 -41.99 24.03 12.85
C GLN A 17 -42.46 23.11 13.97
N ASP A 18 -41.55 22.37 14.58
CA ASP A 18 -41.56 22.21 16.03
C ASP A 18 -40.16 21.91 16.57
N ARG A 19 -39.96 22.39 17.80
CA ARG A 19 -38.70 22.64 18.49
C ARG A 19 -38.10 21.37 19.11
N VAL A 20 -36.77 21.30 18.99
CA VAL A 20 -35.77 20.88 20.00
C VAL A 20 -35.81 19.44 20.52
N THR A 21 -34.74 18.67 20.26
CA THR A 21 -33.86 18.09 21.29
C THR A 21 -32.56 17.56 20.66
N LEU A 22 -31.46 17.70 21.40
CA LEU A 22 -30.08 17.39 21.02
C LEU A 22 -29.83 15.89 20.82
N GLY A 23 -29.19 15.54 19.70
CA GLY A 23 -28.65 14.22 19.44
C GLY A 23 -27.62 14.28 18.32
N PHE A 24 -26.33 14.34 18.68
CA PHE A 24 -25.21 14.35 17.75
C PHE A 24 -25.09 12.98 17.07
N THR A 25 -25.53 12.88 15.80
CA THR A 25 -25.15 11.79 14.90
C THR A 25 -24.57 12.36 13.62
N ARG A 26 -23.23 12.40 13.54
CA ARG A 26 -22.52 12.69 12.29
C ARG A 26 -22.65 11.49 11.34
N THR A 27 -23.43 11.64 10.29
CA THR A 27 -23.40 10.77 9.12
C THR A 27 -22.16 11.10 8.29
N PHE A 28 -21.23 10.15 8.21
CA PHE A 28 -20.01 10.25 7.42
C PHE A 28 -20.33 10.23 5.91
N SER A 29 -19.80 11.21 5.17
CA SER A 29 -19.84 11.22 3.72
C SER A 29 -18.91 10.14 3.16
N GLN A 30 -19.47 9.17 2.43
CA GLN A 30 -18.71 8.23 1.62
C GLN A 30 -18.17 8.98 0.39
N THR A 31 -16.85 9.18 0.32
CA THR A 31 -16.19 9.66 -0.90
C THR A 31 -15.82 8.48 -1.79
N VAL A 32 -16.28 8.54 -3.03
CA VAL A 32 -15.97 7.60 -4.12
C VAL A 32 -14.48 7.66 -4.48
N ILE A 33 -13.91 6.47 -4.68
CA ILE A 33 -12.51 6.20 -5.03
C ILE A 33 -12.17 6.80 -6.41
N ARG A 34 -11.12 7.63 -6.49
CA ARG A 34 -10.52 8.08 -7.76
C ARG A 34 -9.80 6.90 -8.43
N ARG A 35 -10.02 6.73 -9.74
CA ARG A 35 -9.20 5.92 -10.64
C ARG A 35 -7.95 6.73 -10.99
N ASP A 36 -6.78 6.16 -10.76
CA ASP A 36 -5.50 6.69 -11.26
C ASP A 36 -5.33 6.27 -12.73
N GLU A 37 -5.20 7.24 -13.63
CA GLU A 37 -4.80 7.03 -15.02
C GLU A 37 -3.28 7.12 -15.14
N ALA A 38 -2.70 6.16 -15.87
CA ALA A 38 -1.27 5.98 -16.06
C ALA A 38 -0.68 7.03 -17.03
N THR A 39 0.35 7.75 -16.59
CA THR A 39 1.16 8.61 -17.46
C THR A 39 2.29 7.80 -18.09
N LYS A 40 2.36 7.78 -19.43
CA LYS A 40 3.50 7.25 -20.19
C LYS A 40 4.58 8.34 -20.27
N THR A 41 5.80 7.97 -19.92
CA THR A 41 7.03 8.75 -20.11
C THR A 41 7.48 8.70 -21.58
N THR A 42 7.71 9.86 -22.18
CA THR A 42 8.53 10.00 -23.40
C THR A 42 9.77 10.81 -23.03
N THR A 43 10.92 10.24 -23.35
CA THR A 43 12.29 10.77 -23.23
C THR A 43 12.48 12.02 -24.08
N THR A 44 13.34 12.95 -23.64
CA THR A 44 13.86 14.02 -24.52
C THR A 44 15.31 14.31 -24.17
N ASP A 45 16.15 14.21 -25.19
CA ASP A 45 17.57 14.54 -25.19
C ASP A 45 17.82 16.07 -25.13
N THR A 46 19.04 16.35 -24.69
CA THR A 46 19.75 17.62 -24.47
C THR A 46 19.67 18.65 -25.62
N PRO A 47 19.59 19.97 -25.34
CA PRO A 47 19.77 21.03 -26.33
C PRO A 47 21.17 21.70 -26.26
N PRO A 48 21.70 22.26 -27.37
CA PRO A 48 22.76 23.27 -27.30
C PRO A 48 22.28 24.70 -27.56
N ALA A 49 23.15 25.61 -27.14
CA ALA A 49 23.07 27.04 -26.87
C ALA A 49 22.75 28.02 -28.02
N SER A 50 22.05 29.10 -27.61
CA SER A 50 22.30 30.55 -27.83
C SER A 50 22.42 31.14 -29.24
N GLN A 51 21.53 32.09 -29.60
CA GLN A 51 21.87 33.43 -30.11
C GLN A 51 20.77 34.47 -29.80
N VAL A 52 21.20 35.72 -29.52
CA VAL A 52 20.43 36.92 -29.14
C VAL A 52 20.08 37.74 -30.40
N PRO A 53 18.91 38.42 -30.49
CA PRO A 53 18.49 39.18 -31.67
C PRO A 53 18.87 40.68 -31.62
N PRO A 54 18.97 41.38 -32.77
CA PRO A 54 18.90 42.85 -32.83
C PRO A 54 17.48 43.37 -33.21
N PRO A 55 17.15 44.65 -32.90
CA PRO A 55 15.77 45.14 -32.96
C PRO A 55 15.42 46.02 -34.19
N SER A 56 14.09 46.06 -34.40
CA SER A 56 13.23 47.13 -34.95
C SER A 56 13.32 47.54 -36.42
N SER A 57 12.19 47.40 -37.14
CA SER A 57 11.34 48.55 -37.51
C SER A 57 10.04 48.14 -38.21
N THR A 58 8.92 48.56 -37.62
CA THR A 58 7.72 49.15 -38.22
C THR A 58 7.17 48.62 -39.56
N ALA A 59 5.95 48.06 -39.52
CA ALA A 59 4.85 48.47 -40.40
C ALA A 59 3.53 47.89 -39.87
N ALA A 60 2.51 48.75 -39.83
CA ALA A 60 1.16 48.44 -39.37
C ALA A 60 0.47 47.44 -40.30
N ASP A 61 -0.27 46.48 -39.73
CA ASP A 61 -1.42 45.92 -40.42
C ASP A 61 -2.52 45.50 -39.42
N VAL A 62 -3.55 46.35 -39.40
CA VAL A 62 -4.99 46.05 -39.33
C VAL A 62 -5.43 44.83 -38.50
N THR A 63 -6.08 45.17 -37.38
CA THR A 63 -7.17 44.44 -36.73
C THR A 63 -7.99 43.56 -37.68
N LYS A 64 -7.82 42.24 -37.56
CA LYS A 64 -8.84 41.25 -37.94
C LYS A 64 -9.29 40.52 -36.68
N GLU A 65 -10.44 40.94 -36.17
CA GLU A 65 -11.25 40.12 -35.28
C GLU A 65 -11.61 38.82 -36.00
N ALA A 66 -11.21 37.70 -35.41
CA ALA A 66 -11.59 36.37 -35.85
C ALA A 66 -13.05 36.06 -35.43
N PRO A 67 -13.81 35.29 -36.22
CA PRO A 67 -15.22 34.99 -35.94
C PRO A 67 -15.42 34.18 -34.64
N PRO A 68 -16.53 34.38 -33.91
CA PRO A 68 -16.76 33.83 -32.57
C PRO A 68 -17.33 32.40 -32.62
N SER A 69 -16.66 31.46 -33.30
CA SER A 69 -17.18 30.09 -33.41
C SER A 69 -16.11 29.04 -33.67
N GLN A 70 -15.06 29.04 -32.84
CA GLN A 70 -14.22 27.89 -32.53
C GLN A 70 -13.38 28.25 -31.31
N SER A 71 -14.02 28.31 -30.15
CA SER A 71 -13.29 28.39 -28.88
C SER A 71 -12.28 27.25 -28.87
N ARG A 72 -10.99 27.58 -28.83
CA ARG A 72 -9.94 26.57 -28.70
C ARG A 72 -10.24 25.82 -27.41
N LEU A 73 -10.71 24.57 -27.52
CA LEU A 73 -10.96 23.72 -26.35
C LEU A 73 -9.66 23.63 -25.57
N THR A 74 -9.62 24.29 -24.40
CA THR A 74 -8.47 24.27 -23.51
C THR A 74 -8.70 23.25 -22.40
N PRO A 75 -7.69 22.41 -22.06
CA PRO A 75 -7.83 21.40 -21.01
C PRO A 75 -8.23 21.95 -19.64
N ASP A 76 -7.82 23.18 -19.31
CA ASP A 76 -8.12 23.85 -18.05
C ASP A 76 -9.53 24.45 -17.95
N THR A 77 -10.25 24.53 -19.07
CA THR A 77 -11.48 25.31 -19.17
C THR A 77 -12.65 24.47 -19.66
N ALA A 78 -12.42 23.34 -20.32
CA ALA A 78 -13.51 22.47 -20.77
C ALA A 78 -14.36 22.03 -19.58
N THR A 79 -15.68 22.07 -19.66
CA THR A 79 -16.57 21.63 -18.56
C THR A 79 -17.66 20.72 -19.05
N GLN A 80 -18.07 20.87 -20.31
CA GLN A 80 -19.13 20.07 -20.89
C GLN A 80 -18.61 18.67 -21.25
N TYR A 81 -19.46 17.66 -21.11
CA TYR A 81 -19.08 16.26 -21.36
C TYR A 81 -18.52 16.03 -22.78
N TRP A 82 -19.11 16.66 -23.80
CA TRP A 82 -18.65 16.52 -25.18
C TRP A 82 -17.28 17.19 -25.41
N GLU A 83 -16.96 18.26 -24.68
CA GLU A 83 -15.66 18.92 -24.72
C GLU A 83 -14.58 18.02 -24.11
N GLU A 84 -14.87 17.41 -22.96
CA GLU A 84 -14.00 16.43 -22.31
C GLU A 84 -13.71 15.26 -23.25
N MET A 85 -14.74 14.68 -23.85
CA MET A 85 -14.57 13.56 -24.78
C MET A 85 -13.75 13.93 -26.03
N ARG A 86 -13.89 15.16 -26.55
CA ARG A 86 -13.05 15.65 -27.66
C ARG A 86 -11.60 15.81 -27.22
N LEU A 87 -11.36 16.30 -26.02
CA LEU A 87 -10.03 16.44 -25.42
C LEU A 87 -9.35 15.08 -25.20
N PHE A 88 -10.08 14.09 -24.67
CA PHE A 88 -9.61 12.71 -24.57
C PHE A 88 -9.23 12.14 -25.95
N LYS A 89 -10.05 12.34 -26.99
CA LYS A 89 -9.75 11.89 -28.36
C LYS A 89 -8.53 12.60 -28.96
N LYS A 90 -8.28 13.85 -28.59
CA LYS A 90 -7.09 14.62 -29.00
C LYS A 90 -5.83 14.27 -28.20
N GLY A 91 -5.93 13.40 -27.18
CA GLY A 91 -4.81 13.01 -26.32
C GLY A 91 -4.45 14.06 -25.25
N THR A 92 -5.25 15.11 -25.09
CA THR A 92 -5.05 16.17 -24.10
C THR A 92 -6.20 16.16 -23.08
N PRO A 93 -6.23 15.21 -22.14
CA PRO A 93 -7.34 15.08 -21.19
C PRO A 93 -7.52 16.37 -20.37
N PRO A 94 -8.76 16.65 -19.92
CA PRO A 94 -9.04 17.84 -19.11
C PRO A 94 -8.28 17.83 -17.79
N VAL A 95 -7.81 19.00 -17.35
CA VAL A 95 -6.94 19.13 -16.18
C VAL A 95 -7.77 19.32 -14.90
N GLY A 96 -7.68 18.34 -14.00
CA GLY A 96 -8.28 18.38 -12.68
C GLY A 96 -9.81 18.23 -12.67
N SER A 97 -10.42 18.61 -11.55
CA SER A 97 -11.88 18.45 -11.36
C SER A 97 -12.69 19.44 -12.20
N ARG A 98 -13.95 19.10 -12.51
CA ARG A 98 -14.89 20.05 -13.15
C ARG A 98 -15.05 21.34 -12.34
N ARG A 99 -15.07 21.23 -11.00
CA ARG A 99 -15.13 22.39 -10.10
C ARG A 99 -13.94 23.33 -10.28
N ARG A 100 -12.72 22.78 -10.41
CA ARG A 100 -11.52 23.60 -10.70
C ARG A 100 -11.70 24.35 -12.01
N ARG A 101 -12.15 23.67 -13.06
CA ARG A 101 -12.30 24.25 -14.40
C ARG A 101 -13.37 25.35 -14.45
N VAL A 102 -14.49 25.16 -13.75
CA VAL A 102 -15.50 26.23 -13.57
C VAL A 102 -14.95 27.40 -12.78
N ALA A 103 -14.22 27.15 -11.70
CA ALA A 103 -13.57 28.22 -10.94
C ALA A 103 -12.60 29.01 -11.81
N MET A 104 -11.73 28.34 -12.59
CA MET A 104 -10.79 29.00 -13.51
C MET A 104 -11.49 29.88 -14.57
N GLN A 105 -12.72 29.54 -14.98
CA GLN A 105 -13.52 30.38 -15.88
C GLN A 105 -14.14 31.61 -15.20
N THR A 106 -14.57 31.44 -13.95
CA THR A 106 -15.46 32.39 -13.27
C THR A 106 -14.73 33.31 -12.31
N SER A 107 -13.64 32.84 -11.71
CA SER A 107 -12.84 33.60 -10.77
C SER A 107 -11.68 34.32 -11.46
N GLU A 108 -11.25 35.42 -10.85
CA GLU A 108 -10.02 36.11 -11.22
C GLU A 108 -8.80 35.19 -11.06
N ASN A 109 -7.86 35.26 -12.00
CA ASN A 109 -6.66 34.41 -12.02
C ASN A 109 -5.57 34.93 -11.05
N VAL A 110 -5.93 35.03 -9.76
CA VAL A 110 -5.03 35.47 -8.69
C VAL A 110 -4.32 34.26 -8.07
N PRO A 111 -2.99 34.29 -7.89
CA PRO A 111 -2.28 33.22 -7.18
C PRO A 111 -2.82 33.03 -5.76
N PHE A 112 -2.92 31.77 -5.32
CA PHE A 112 -3.45 31.41 -4.01
C PHE A 112 -2.81 32.19 -2.84
N GLU A 113 -1.51 32.48 -2.93
CA GLU A 113 -0.80 33.21 -1.88
C GLU A 113 -1.13 34.70 -1.82
N LEU A 114 -1.63 35.28 -2.91
CA LEU A 114 -1.93 36.70 -3.06
C LEU A 114 -3.42 37.00 -2.84
N MET A 115 -4.19 36.02 -2.40
CA MET A 115 -5.62 36.20 -2.10
C MET A 115 -5.79 37.28 -1.01
N PRO A 116 -6.62 38.32 -1.24
CA PRO A 116 -6.69 39.50 -0.38
C PRO A 116 -7.55 39.29 0.88
N TYR A 117 -7.29 38.21 1.62
CA TYR A 117 -7.92 37.95 2.92
C TYR A 117 -6.99 38.39 4.05
N GLN A 118 -7.44 39.31 4.90
CA GLN A 118 -6.61 39.93 5.94
C GLN A 118 -5.92 38.89 6.85
N CYS A 119 -6.69 38.04 7.52
CA CYS A 119 -6.16 37.03 8.44
C CYS A 119 -5.19 36.05 7.75
N PHE A 120 -5.46 35.72 6.47
CA PHE A 120 -4.57 34.86 5.69
C PHE A 120 -3.22 35.52 5.41
N GLN A 121 -3.21 36.80 5.04
CA GLN A 121 -1.98 37.55 4.78
C GLN A 121 -1.18 37.82 6.06
N GLU A 122 -1.84 38.16 7.16
CA GLU A 122 -1.20 38.31 8.47
C GLU A 122 -0.57 37.00 8.94
N ALA A 123 -1.29 35.88 8.86
CA ALA A 123 -0.74 34.57 9.19
C ALA A 123 0.45 34.21 8.29
N ARG A 124 0.37 34.48 6.98
CA ARG A 124 1.47 34.25 6.04
C ARG A 124 2.70 35.09 6.40
N ARG A 125 2.53 36.34 6.85
CA ARG A 125 3.64 37.17 7.31
C ARG A 125 4.37 36.54 8.51
N VAL A 126 3.61 36.06 9.51
CA VAL A 126 4.18 35.35 10.67
C VAL A 126 4.97 34.11 10.23
N LEU A 127 4.42 33.31 9.32
CA LEU A 127 5.10 32.12 8.79
C LEU A 127 6.35 32.46 7.97
N GLN A 128 6.36 33.58 7.24
CA GLN A 128 7.53 34.05 6.50
C GLN A 128 8.65 34.52 7.44
N GLU A 129 8.31 35.17 8.55
CA GLU A 129 9.26 35.58 9.59
C GLU A 129 9.87 34.34 10.26
N ASP A 130 9.05 33.38 10.71
CA ASP A 130 9.53 32.09 11.26
C ASP A 130 10.42 31.34 10.26
N ARG A 131 10.03 31.27 8.98
CA ARG A 131 10.82 30.63 7.94
C ARG A 131 12.21 31.27 7.79
N LYS A 132 12.31 32.60 7.85
CA LYS A 132 13.61 33.32 7.79
C LYS A 132 14.49 32.96 8.97
N GLU A 133 13.93 32.91 10.18
CA GLU A 133 14.66 32.48 11.38
C GLU A 133 15.18 31.05 11.24
N LYS A 134 14.34 30.11 10.77
CA LYS A 134 14.73 28.71 10.57
C LYS A 134 15.79 28.56 9.47
N LEU A 135 15.74 29.35 8.41
CA LEU A 135 16.79 29.39 7.39
C LEU A 135 18.12 29.92 7.93
N GLN A 136 18.09 30.93 8.79
CA GLN A 136 19.29 31.43 9.48
C GLN A 136 19.86 30.37 10.43
N ALA A 137 19.01 29.71 11.23
CA ALA A 137 19.45 28.62 12.09
C ALA A 137 20.06 27.46 11.28
N LEU A 138 19.45 27.11 10.14
CA LEU A 138 19.93 26.07 9.24
C LEU A 138 21.31 26.40 8.67
N SER A 139 21.54 27.63 8.21
CA SER A 139 22.83 28.04 7.66
C SER A 139 23.94 28.02 8.73
N LEU A 140 23.62 28.47 9.95
CA LEU A 140 24.53 28.40 11.10
C LEU A 140 24.89 26.96 11.46
N GLU A 141 23.91 26.06 11.52
CA GLU A 141 24.16 24.65 11.84
C GLU A 141 24.95 23.94 10.75
N ILE A 142 24.65 24.18 9.47
CA ILE A 142 25.47 23.66 8.37
C ILE A 142 26.93 24.14 8.49
N ALA A 143 27.14 25.42 8.83
CA ALA A 143 28.49 25.94 9.05
C ALA A 143 29.18 25.34 10.28
N ARG A 144 28.43 24.96 11.32
CA ARG A 144 28.97 24.24 12.49
C ARG A 144 29.33 22.79 12.14
N VAL A 145 28.49 22.11 11.34
CA VAL A 145 28.76 20.75 10.86
C VAL A 145 30.05 20.73 10.04
N LYS A 146 30.20 21.62 9.06
CA LYS A 146 31.40 21.72 8.22
C LYS A 146 32.67 21.93 9.05
N ARG A 147 32.65 22.89 9.98
CA ARG A 147 33.76 23.13 10.91
C ARG A 147 34.13 21.90 11.73
N LEU A 148 33.14 21.16 12.23
CA LEU A 148 33.37 19.94 13.00
C LEU A 148 33.89 18.78 12.13
N GLU A 149 33.47 18.69 10.87
CA GLU A 149 33.99 17.70 9.91
C GLU A 149 35.48 17.93 9.63
N GLU A 150 35.87 19.18 9.39
CA GLU A 150 37.25 19.62 9.12
C GLU A 150 38.20 19.48 10.32
N THR A 151 37.68 19.59 11.56
CA THR A 151 38.51 19.48 12.77
C THR A 151 38.99 18.03 12.95
N PRO A 152 40.31 17.76 13.08
CA PRO A 152 40.82 16.41 13.27
C PRO A 152 40.37 15.83 14.63
N ALA A 153 40.20 14.51 14.69
CA ALA A 153 39.65 13.82 15.85
C ALA A 153 40.52 13.95 17.11
N ASP A 154 41.84 14.09 16.93
CA ASP A 154 42.83 14.15 18.01
C ASP A 154 42.72 15.42 18.85
N GLN A 155 42.15 16.48 18.28
CA GLN A 155 41.93 17.75 18.98
C GLN A 155 40.65 17.75 19.83
N LEU A 156 39.81 16.71 19.72
CA LEU A 156 38.54 16.63 20.43
C LEU A 156 38.63 15.72 21.66
N PRO A 157 38.13 16.16 22.83
CA PRO A 157 38.16 15.37 24.05
C PRO A 157 37.20 14.17 23.94
N GLY A 158 37.75 12.98 23.65
CA GLY A 158 36.98 11.74 23.42
C GLY A 158 37.09 11.19 22.00
N GLY A 159 38.00 11.72 21.19
CA GLY A 159 38.43 11.16 19.91
C GLY A 159 37.30 10.98 18.89
N GLU A 160 37.48 10.01 18.01
CA GLU A 160 36.64 9.77 16.83
C GLU A 160 35.19 9.40 17.19
N VAL A 161 34.98 8.65 18.27
CA VAL A 161 33.65 8.21 18.70
C VAL A 161 32.76 9.41 19.07
N LYS A 162 33.27 10.34 19.89
CA LYS A 162 32.49 11.53 20.28
C LYS A 162 32.29 12.49 19.10
N LYS A 163 33.29 12.63 18.22
CA LYS A 163 33.16 13.40 16.98
C LYS A 163 32.00 12.87 16.14
N ASN A 164 31.97 11.56 15.88
CA ASN A 164 30.92 10.92 15.08
C ASN A 164 29.53 11.00 15.71
N MET A 165 29.43 10.85 17.04
CA MET A 165 28.16 11.03 17.75
C MET A 165 27.63 12.46 17.64
N ARG A 166 28.51 13.46 17.80
CA ARG A 166 28.14 14.88 17.67
C ARG A 166 27.73 15.21 16.23
N LEU A 167 28.49 14.75 15.24
CA LEU A 167 28.15 14.89 13.82
C LEU A 167 26.80 14.27 13.49
N ARG A 168 26.51 13.05 13.98
CA ARG A 168 25.22 12.40 13.78
C ARG A 168 24.06 13.22 14.36
N SER A 169 24.24 13.77 15.56
CA SER A 169 23.22 14.58 16.23
C SER A 169 22.97 15.89 15.47
N MET A 170 24.04 16.57 15.05
CA MET A 170 23.93 17.82 14.29
C MET A 170 23.33 17.58 12.89
N LYS A 171 23.72 16.51 12.19
CA LYS A 171 23.13 16.11 10.91
C LYS A 171 21.63 15.82 11.05
N LYS A 172 21.22 15.13 12.11
CA LYS A 172 19.80 14.89 12.41
C LYS A 172 19.05 16.20 12.62
N TRP A 173 19.61 17.13 13.40
CA TRP A 173 19.01 18.44 13.63
C TRP A 173 18.89 19.29 12.34
N VAL A 174 19.90 19.22 11.46
CA VAL A 174 19.85 19.87 10.14
C VAL A 174 18.70 19.31 9.28
N GLU A 175 18.48 17.99 9.28
CA GLU A 175 17.34 17.38 8.57
C GLU A 175 15.99 17.81 9.17
N GLU A 176 15.88 17.92 10.49
CA GLU A 176 14.68 18.43 11.17
C GLU A 176 14.42 19.90 10.81
N LEU A 177 15.45 20.75 10.81
CA LEU A 177 15.34 22.15 10.39
C LEU A 177 14.87 22.28 8.93
N LYS A 178 15.39 21.45 8.01
CA LYS A 178 14.92 21.43 6.61
C LYS A 178 13.42 21.15 6.50
N ILE A 179 12.87 20.31 7.37
CA ILE A 179 11.44 20.01 7.42
C ILE A 179 10.69 21.22 8.00
N LEU A 180 11.14 21.77 9.12
CA LEU A 180 10.49 22.89 9.81
C LEU A 180 10.40 24.17 8.96
N VAL A 181 11.36 24.39 8.06
CA VAL A 181 11.37 25.55 7.13
C VAL A 181 10.14 25.55 6.20
N ASP A 182 9.67 24.39 5.76
CA ASP A 182 8.63 24.28 4.73
C ASP A 182 7.33 23.60 5.24
N ILE A 183 7.28 23.10 6.48
CA ILE A 183 6.12 22.37 7.03
C ILE A 183 4.82 23.18 7.07
N ASN A 184 4.95 24.48 7.31
CA ASN A 184 3.81 25.40 7.42
C ASN A 184 3.47 26.07 6.08
N ASP A 185 4.16 25.75 4.98
CA ASP A 185 3.86 26.31 3.67
C ASP A 185 2.56 25.70 3.10
N PRO A 186 1.52 26.51 2.84
CA PRO A 186 0.26 26.00 2.32
C PRO A 186 0.36 25.45 0.89
N ILE A 187 1.31 25.92 0.07
CA ILE A 187 1.54 25.35 -1.27
C ILE A 187 2.13 23.96 -1.16
N VAL A 188 3.09 23.75 -0.25
CA VAL A 188 3.70 22.44 -0.02
C VAL A 188 2.63 21.43 0.41
N LYS A 189 1.79 21.81 1.37
CA LYS A 189 0.64 20.99 1.78
C LYS A 189 -0.28 20.64 0.62
N ARG A 190 -0.67 21.63 -0.20
CA ARG A 190 -1.51 21.42 -1.38
C ARG A 190 -0.86 20.44 -2.37
N ARG A 191 0.42 20.65 -2.72
CA ARG A 191 1.16 19.77 -3.64
C ARG A 191 1.24 18.33 -3.12
N PHE A 192 1.45 18.17 -1.82
CA PHE A 192 1.44 16.85 -1.18
C PHE A 192 0.07 16.17 -1.26
N GLU A 193 -1.01 16.89 -0.91
CA GLU A 193 -2.37 16.36 -0.95
C GLU A 193 -2.83 16.02 -2.37
N ASP A 194 -2.39 16.79 -3.37
CA ASP A 194 -2.63 16.53 -4.80
C ASP A 194 -1.80 15.36 -5.35
N GLY A 195 -0.80 14.86 -4.61
CA GLY A 195 0.08 13.78 -5.04
C GLY A 195 1.20 14.21 -6.01
N LEU A 196 1.45 15.51 -6.12
CA LEU A 196 2.49 16.13 -6.96
C LEU A 196 3.74 16.51 -6.15
N GLY A 197 3.86 15.99 -4.93
CA GLY A 197 5.02 16.19 -4.07
C GLY A 197 6.24 15.45 -4.59
N ASP A 198 7.38 16.12 -4.57
CA ASP A 198 8.67 15.54 -4.96
C ASP A 198 9.29 14.80 -3.77
N MET A 199 9.39 13.47 -3.83
CA MET A 199 9.87 12.67 -2.72
C MET A 199 11.39 12.76 -2.51
N ASP A 200 12.16 13.44 -3.36
CA ASP A 200 13.57 13.69 -3.05
C ASP A 200 13.70 14.70 -1.91
N LYS A 201 12.74 15.63 -1.78
CA LYS A 201 12.75 16.65 -0.72
C LYS A 201 12.29 16.04 0.61
N PRO A 202 12.97 16.35 1.74
CA PRO A 202 12.65 15.79 3.05
C PRO A 202 11.21 16.06 3.50
N ILE A 203 10.66 17.23 3.18
CA ILE A 203 9.32 17.62 3.63
C ILE A 203 8.21 16.70 3.10
N TYR A 204 8.24 16.35 1.81
CA TYR A 204 7.22 15.46 1.24
C TYR A 204 7.34 14.04 1.76
N ARG A 205 8.57 13.55 2.00
CA ARG A 205 8.80 12.25 2.65
C ARG A 205 8.28 12.24 4.08
N HIS A 206 8.52 13.30 4.84
CA HIS A 206 8.02 13.43 6.21
C HIS A 206 6.49 13.45 6.26
N LEU A 207 5.83 14.23 5.40
CA LEU A 207 4.37 14.26 5.29
C LEU A 207 3.80 12.90 4.84
N ALA A 208 4.47 12.22 3.92
CA ALA A 208 4.10 10.87 3.49
C ALA A 208 4.21 9.86 4.63
N GLU A 209 5.30 9.92 5.41
CA GLU A 209 5.51 9.07 6.58
C GLU A 209 4.45 9.34 7.64
N GLN A 210 4.15 10.60 7.94
CA GLN A 210 3.11 10.98 8.90
C GLN A 210 1.73 10.46 8.48
N LYS A 211 1.37 10.60 7.19
CA LYS A 211 0.12 10.07 6.63
C LYS A 211 0.06 8.54 6.73
N TRP A 212 1.16 7.86 6.45
CA TRP A 212 1.27 6.40 6.54
C TRP A 212 1.19 5.89 7.98
N ARG A 213 1.91 6.54 8.92
CA ARG A 213 1.87 6.25 10.36
C ARG A 213 0.49 6.43 10.98
N GLY A 214 -0.39 7.19 10.33
CA GLY A 214 -1.80 7.32 10.68
C GLY A 214 -2.56 5.99 10.60
N TYR A 215 -3.31 5.77 9.53
CA TYR A 215 -4.15 4.56 9.40
C TYR A 215 -3.41 3.36 8.78
N PRO A 216 -2.69 3.48 7.64
CA PRO A 216 -2.08 2.34 6.97
C PRO A 216 -1.09 1.53 7.83
N PHE A 217 -0.22 2.21 8.57
CA PHE A 217 0.74 1.55 9.47
C PHE A 217 0.03 0.76 10.57
N ARG A 218 -0.96 1.37 11.24
CA ARG A 218 -1.75 0.71 12.29
C ARG A 218 -2.48 -0.54 11.77
N LEU A 219 -3.00 -0.47 10.55
CA LEU A 219 -3.65 -1.62 9.90
C LEU A 219 -2.65 -2.76 9.67
N ILE A 220 -1.46 -2.45 9.15
CA ILE A 220 -0.42 -3.47 8.91
C ILE A 220 0.07 -4.08 10.22
N THR A 221 0.38 -3.25 11.23
CA THR A 221 0.81 -3.73 12.56
C THR A 221 -0.24 -4.64 13.18
N GLN A 222 -1.53 -4.26 13.12
CA GLN A 222 -2.63 -5.10 13.58
C GLN A 222 -2.66 -6.45 12.83
N ARG A 223 -2.42 -6.47 11.52
CA ARG A 223 -2.42 -7.72 10.74
C ARG A 223 -1.22 -8.61 11.03
N ILE A 224 -0.04 -8.02 11.29
CA ILE A 224 1.15 -8.76 11.72
C ILE A 224 0.88 -9.51 13.02
N GLU A 225 0.25 -8.83 14.00
CA GLU A 225 -0.10 -9.41 15.30
C GLU A 225 -1.25 -10.43 15.17
N GLN A 226 -2.38 -10.06 14.58
CA GLN A 226 -3.57 -10.91 14.49
C GLN A 226 -3.35 -12.19 13.68
N LEU A 227 -2.48 -12.12 12.67
CA LEU A 227 -2.15 -13.27 11.84
C LEU A 227 -0.88 -13.96 12.31
N ASN A 228 -0.40 -13.70 13.54
CA ASN A 228 0.77 -14.34 14.15
C ASN A 228 2.02 -14.36 13.27
N VAL A 229 2.19 -13.38 12.39
CA VAL A 229 3.38 -13.27 11.53
C VAL A 229 4.62 -13.12 12.41
N VAL A 230 4.47 -12.33 13.46
CA VAL A 230 5.33 -12.36 14.65
C VAL A 230 4.55 -13.16 15.71
N PRO A 231 5.08 -14.27 16.25
CA PRO A 231 6.47 -14.73 16.18
C PRO A 231 6.79 -15.76 15.08
N ASP A 232 5.82 -16.25 14.30
CA ASP A 232 5.99 -17.46 13.46
C ASP A 232 7.09 -17.36 12.40
N VAL A 233 7.25 -16.17 11.79
CA VAL A 233 8.22 -15.92 10.72
C VAL A 233 9.44 -15.19 11.25
N LEU A 234 9.23 -14.13 12.03
CA LEU A 234 10.30 -13.34 12.66
C LEU A 234 9.96 -13.08 14.14
N PRO A 235 10.96 -13.09 15.04
CA PRO A 235 10.72 -12.87 16.46
C PRO A 235 10.30 -11.44 16.80
N LYS A 236 10.79 -10.46 16.04
CA LYS A 236 10.41 -9.04 16.14
C LYS A 236 10.44 -8.44 14.76
N PHE A 237 9.43 -7.64 14.44
CA PHE A 237 9.39 -6.88 13.19
C PHE A 237 8.52 -5.64 13.33
N GLU A 238 9.04 -4.51 12.88
CA GLU A 238 8.33 -3.23 12.80
C GLU A 238 8.56 -2.67 11.39
N PRO A 239 7.49 -2.48 10.58
CA PRO A 239 7.63 -1.92 9.25
C PRO A 239 8.18 -0.48 9.31
N THR A 240 9.07 -0.15 8.37
CA THR A 240 9.60 1.22 8.16
C THR A 240 9.25 1.79 6.79
N VAL A 241 8.70 0.96 5.90
CA VAL A 241 8.36 1.29 4.51
C VAL A 241 6.91 0.89 4.25
N ASP A 242 6.15 1.73 3.52
CA ASP A 242 4.78 1.37 3.11
C ASP A 242 4.83 0.40 1.93
N VAL A 243 4.08 -0.69 2.01
CA VAL A 243 3.97 -1.69 0.96
C VAL A 243 2.52 -1.88 0.62
N GLN A 244 2.13 -1.46 -0.57
CA GLN A 244 0.78 -1.65 -1.09
C GLN A 244 0.81 -2.68 -2.21
N MET A 245 -0.15 -3.58 -2.21
CA MET A 245 -0.22 -4.69 -3.15
C MET A 245 -1.43 -4.53 -4.08
N PHE A 246 -1.21 -4.83 -5.35
CA PHE A 246 -2.21 -4.77 -6.39
C PHE A 246 -2.19 -6.06 -7.19
N PHE A 247 -3.31 -6.78 -7.20
CA PHE A 247 -3.52 -7.83 -8.18
C PHE A 247 -4.29 -7.24 -9.37
N ARG A 248 -3.72 -7.41 -10.57
CA ARG A 248 -4.21 -6.80 -11.81
C ARG A 248 -4.23 -5.27 -11.69
N GLN A 249 -5.39 -4.67 -11.39
CA GLN A 249 -5.56 -3.22 -11.18
C GLN A 249 -6.27 -2.90 -9.86
N ARG A 250 -6.57 -3.92 -9.04
CA ARG A 250 -7.29 -3.77 -7.77
C ARG A 250 -6.29 -3.72 -6.63
N LYS A 251 -6.36 -2.67 -5.81
CA LYS A 251 -5.64 -2.60 -4.54
C LYS A 251 -6.19 -3.66 -3.60
N THR A 252 -5.33 -4.53 -3.12
CA THR A 252 -5.68 -5.58 -2.18
C THR A 252 -5.52 -5.07 -0.76
N THR A 253 -6.49 -5.40 0.10
CA THR A 253 -6.40 -5.06 1.53
C THR A 253 -5.45 -6.03 2.25
N PRO A 254 -4.65 -5.56 3.22
CA PRO A 254 -3.76 -6.46 3.96
C PRO A 254 -4.53 -7.55 4.72
N GLY A 255 -4.19 -8.80 4.43
CA GLY A 255 -4.84 -10.00 4.95
C GLY A 255 -6.11 -10.40 4.21
N GLU A 256 -6.43 -9.83 3.04
CA GLU A 256 -7.58 -10.28 2.25
C GLU A 256 -7.42 -11.71 1.76
N ILE A 257 -8.52 -12.47 1.69
CA ILE A 257 -8.53 -13.79 1.03
C ILE A 257 -8.70 -13.54 -0.46
N ILE A 258 -7.79 -14.07 -1.28
CA ILE A 258 -7.76 -13.88 -2.72
C ILE A 258 -8.06 -15.21 -3.42
N ASP A 259 -8.90 -15.13 -4.46
CA ASP A 259 -9.19 -16.23 -5.39
C ASP A 259 -7.90 -16.66 -6.12
N SER A 260 -7.68 -17.97 -6.22
CA SER A 260 -6.54 -18.60 -6.88
C SER A 260 -6.34 -18.08 -8.32
N ARG A 261 -7.42 -17.81 -9.06
CA ARG A 261 -7.41 -17.26 -10.43
C ARG A 261 -6.91 -15.82 -10.49
N ILE A 262 -7.01 -15.08 -9.39
CA ILE A 262 -6.50 -13.71 -9.28
C ILE A 262 -5.01 -13.74 -8.94
N SER A 263 -4.61 -14.59 -7.98
CA SER A 263 -3.21 -14.76 -7.56
C SER A 263 -2.35 -15.64 -8.47
N GLU A 264 -2.92 -16.19 -9.53
CA GLU A 264 -2.18 -16.92 -10.56
C GLU A 264 -1.06 -16.05 -11.17
N LYS A 265 -1.33 -14.77 -11.43
CA LYS A 265 -0.34 -13.83 -11.92
C LYS A 265 0.32 -13.08 -10.75
N PRO A 266 1.62 -12.75 -10.85
CA PRO A 266 2.31 -12.04 -9.78
C PRO A 266 1.70 -10.64 -9.57
N PRO A 267 1.63 -10.16 -8.31
CA PRO A 267 1.11 -8.84 -8.00
C PRO A 267 2.07 -7.72 -8.43
N ALA A 268 1.54 -6.51 -8.51
CA ALA A 268 2.33 -5.29 -8.53
C ALA A 268 2.41 -4.69 -7.13
N LEU A 269 3.62 -4.33 -6.70
CA LEU A 269 3.85 -3.67 -5.43
C LEU A 269 4.07 -2.17 -5.66
N LYS A 270 3.48 -1.35 -4.80
CA LYS A 270 3.83 0.07 -4.66
C LYS A 270 4.49 0.24 -3.32
N VAL A 271 5.78 0.57 -3.33
CA VAL A 271 6.64 0.59 -2.17
C VAL A 271 7.12 2.02 -1.94
N GLN A 272 6.68 2.65 -0.86
CA GLN A 272 7.08 4.02 -0.53
C GLN A 272 8.11 4.01 0.60
N VAL A 273 9.31 4.46 0.27
CA VAL A 273 10.39 4.68 1.23
C VAL A 273 10.35 6.14 1.71
N PHE A 274 10.60 6.36 3.00
CA PHE A 274 10.63 7.69 3.63
C PHE A 274 12.05 8.21 3.88
N ASN A 275 13.05 7.32 3.83
CA ASN A 275 14.47 7.67 3.92
C ASN A 275 15.03 8.13 2.56
N PRO A 276 16.04 9.02 2.55
CA PRO A 276 16.65 9.47 1.30
C PRO A 276 17.52 8.38 0.66
N GLY A 277 17.86 8.58 -0.61
CA GLY A 277 18.85 7.78 -1.33
C GLY A 277 18.29 6.52 -1.97
N GLU A 278 19.03 6.04 -2.96
CA GLU A 278 18.76 4.79 -3.64
C GLU A 278 19.30 3.61 -2.82
N ARG A 279 18.58 2.50 -2.84
CA ARG A 279 18.95 1.27 -2.14
C ARG A 279 18.58 0.06 -2.97
N LEU A 280 19.27 -1.04 -2.73
CA LEU A 280 18.89 -2.33 -3.27
C LEU A 280 18.04 -3.08 -2.25
N VAL A 281 16.95 -3.66 -2.73
CA VAL A 281 16.06 -4.49 -1.91
C VAL A 281 15.94 -5.90 -2.48
N SER A 282 15.69 -6.84 -1.58
CA SER A 282 15.29 -8.20 -1.89
C SER A 282 13.81 -8.38 -1.53
N ILE A 283 13.04 -8.97 -2.43
CA ILE A 283 11.61 -9.21 -2.27
C ILE A 283 11.41 -10.71 -2.13
N VAL A 284 10.72 -11.11 -1.06
CA VAL A 284 10.41 -12.52 -0.77
C VAL A 284 8.90 -12.66 -0.63
N VAL A 285 8.32 -13.63 -1.32
CA VAL A 285 6.94 -14.07 -1.06
C VAL A 285 7.00 -15.49 -0.57
N MET A 286 6.45 -15.73 0.62
CA MET A 286 6.46 -17.03 1.26
C MET A 286 5.08 -17.40 1.81
N ASP A 287 4.76 -18.68 1.67
CA ASP A 287 3.67 -19.36 2.34
C ASP A 287 4.19 -19.93 3.66
N SER A 288 3.49 -19.68 4.76
CA SER A 288 3.90 -20.13 6.10
C SER A 288 3.09 -21.32 6.63
N ASP A 289 2.06 -21.73 5.90
CA ASP A 289 1.06 -22.69 6.40
C ASP A 289 0.91 -23.89 5.47
N VAL A 290 2.00 -24.37 4.86
CA VAL A 290 1.96 -25.55 3.99
C VAL A 290 1.81 -26.80 4.85
N PRO A 291 0.71 -27.56 4.75
CA PRO A 291 0.51 -28.72 5.62
C PRO A 291 1.47 -29.85 5.27
N ASN A 292 2.17 -30.40 6.26
CA ASN A 292 2.91 -31.64 6.15
C ASN A 292 2.22 -32.74 7.00
N ALA A 293 1.58 -33.68 6.30
CA ALA A 293 0.84 -34.78 6.91
C ALA A 293 1.72 -35.80 7.63
N GLU A 294 2.98 -35.95 7.23
CA GLU A 294 3.89 -36.94 7.80
C GLU A 294 4.40 -36.53 9.19
N THR A 295 4.64 -35.23 9.36
CA THR A 295 5.15 -34.65 10.62
C THR A 295 4.06 -34.02 11.49
N ASP A 296 2.79 -34.06 11.06
CA ASP A 296 1.64 -33.38 11.69
C ASP A 296 1.95 -31.92 12.03
N SER A 297 2.55 -31.21 11.06
CA SER A 297 3.05 -29.85 11.25
C SER A 297 2.87 -28.99 9.99
N PHE A 298 3.22 -27.71 10.10
CA PHE A 298 3.23 -26.78 8.97
C PHE A 298 4.67 -26.45 8.56
N GLU A 299 4.88 -26.47 7.25
CA GLU A 299 6.11 -26.07 6.59
C GLU A 299 5.96 -24.73 5.88
N ARG A 300 7.11 -24.21 5.44
CA ARG A 300 7.22 -22.92 4.77
C ARG A 300 7.70 -23.13 3.34
N ARG A 301 7.10 -22.41 2.41
CA ARG A 301 7.45 -22.50 0.98
C ARG A 301 7.69 -21.13 0.38
N CYS A 302 8.77 -21.00 -0.38
CA CYS A 302 9.08 -19.78 -1.13
C CYS A 302 8.33 -19.76 -2.47
N HIS A 303 7.41 -18.82 -2.62
CA HIS A 303 6.66 -18.60 -3.86
C HIS A 303 7.38 -17.67 -4.81
N TYR A 304 8.20 -16.75 -4.31
CA TYR A 304 8.94 -15.79 -5.13
C TYR A 304 10.15 -15.23 -4.38
N LEU A 305 11.26 -15.08 -5.08
CA LEU A 305 12.47 -14.45 -4.57
C LEU A 305 13.12 -13.61 -5.67
N ALA A 306 13.23 -12.32 -5.44
CA ALA A 306 14.04 -11.41 -6.25
C ALA A 306 15.03 -10.66 -5.35
N ALA A 307 16.21 -10.37 -5.88
CA ALA A 307 17.26 -9.61 -5.22
C ALA A 307 17.74 -8.48 -6.12
N ASN A 308 18.49 -7.53 -5.55
CA ASN A 308 19.14 -6.44 -6.28
C ASN A 308 18.14 -5.55 -7.04
N VAL A 309 16.95 -5.37 -6.47
CA VAL A 309 15.92 -4.52 -7.04
C VAL A 309 16.18 -3.08 -6.57
N PRO A 310 16.44 -2.12 -7.48
CA PRO A 310 16.67 -0.74 -7.09
C PRO A 310 15.36 -0.11 -6.62
N LEU A 311 15.42 0.60 -5.50
CA LEU A 311 14.29 1.30 -4.90
C LEU A 311 14.74 2.71 -4.49
N SER A 312 13.94 3.71 -4.85
CA SER A 312 14.15 5.09 -4.45
C SER A 312 12.83 5.72 -3.98
N PRO A 313 12.85 6.84 -3.25
CA PRO A 313 11.63 7.49 -2.79
C PRO A 313 10.70 7.95 -3.92
N ASN A 314 11.28 8.30 -5.08
CA ASN A 314 10.55 8.71 -6.27
C ASN A 314 10.11 7.53 -7.14
N ASN A 315 10.91 6.46 -7.23
CA ASN A 315 10.55 5.25 -7.95
C ASN A 315 9.92 4.20 -7.03
N THR A 316 8.59 4.25 -6.91
CA THR A 316 7.82 3.41 -5.96
C THR A 316 7.18 2.17 -6.60
N SER A 317 7.16 2.08 -7.94
CA SER A 317 6.41 1.03 -8.64
C SER A 317 7.29 -0.19 -8.89
N LEU A 318 6.94 -1.32 -8.28
CA LEU A 318 7.64 -2.59 -8.37
C LEU A 318 6.70 -3.71 -8.83
N PRO A 319 6.38 -3.79 -10.14
CA PRO A 319 5.65 -4.93 -10.70
C PRO A 319 6.53 -6.19 -10.73
N LEU A 320 6.15 -7.22 -9.96
CA LEU A 320 6.96 -8.45 -9.84
C LEU A 320 7.08 -9.22 -11.16
N SER A 321 6.16 -9.00 -12.11
CA SER A 321 6.21 -9.56 -13.47
C SER A 321 7.29 -8.94 -14.37
N LYS A 322 7.79 -7.74 -14.06
CA LYS A 322 8.76 -7.01 -14.90
C LYS A 322 10.17 -6.99 -14.31
N VAL A 323 10.41 -7.73 -13.24
CA VAL A 323 11.74 -7.89 -12.65
C VAL A 323 12.64 -8.60 -13.66
N ASN A 324 13.91 -8.18 -13.76
CA ASN A 324 14.85 -8.77 -14.71
C ASN A 324 15.14 -10.23 -14.32
N LYS A 325 14.87 -11.16 -15.24
CA LYS A 325 14.98 -12.60 -15.00
C LYS A 325 16.42 -13.07 -14.78
N ASP A 326 17.37 -12.38 -15.41
CA ASP A 326 18.77 -12.80 -15.42
C ASP A 326 19.54 -12.16 -14.26
N THR A 327 19.23 -10.89 -13.95
CA THR A 327 19.98 -10.08 -12.98
C THR A 327 19.29 -9.86 -11.63
N GLN A 328 18.04 -10.28 -11.46
CA GLN A 328 17.30 -10.02 -10.21
C GLN A 328 16.49 -11.22 -9.72
N LEU A 329 15.93 -12.02 -10.62
CA LEU A 329 15.04 -13.13 -10.26
C LEU A 329 15.84 -14.37 -9.84
N ALA A 330 15.64 -14.83 -8.59
CA ALA A 330 16.20 -16.09 -8.10
C ALA A 330 15.15 -17.22 -8.13
N VAL A 331 13.95 -16.96 -7.60
CA VAL A 331 12.85 -17.93 -7.60
C VAL A 331 11.65 -17.31 -8.33
N PRO A 332 11.20 -17.88 -9.46
CA PRO A 332 10.07 -17.33 -10.23
C PRO A 332 8.77 -17.45 -9.46
N TRP A 333 7.77 -16.65 -9.85
CA TRP A 333 6.46 -16.65 -9.21
C TRP A 333 5.80 -18.03 -9.31
N LEU A 334 5.41 -18.56 -8.15
CA LEU A 334 4.51 -19.69 -8.03
C LEU A 334 3.16 -19.15 -7.54
N PRO A 335 2.05 -19.43 -8.24
CA PRO A 335 0.71 -19.07 -7.77
C PRO A 335 0.48 -19.47 -6.32
N ALA A 336 -0.28 -18.65 -5.59
CA ALA A 336 -0.77 -19.07 -4.28
C ALA A 336 -1.85 -20.15 -4.45
N PHE A 337 -1.73 -21.24 -3.70
CA PHE A 337 -2.70 -22.32 -3.67
C PHE A 337 -2.73 -22.92 -2.26
N ALA A 338 -3.87 -23.49 -1.88
CA ALA A 338 -4.07 -24.22 -0.65
C ALA A 338 -4.81 -25.51 -0.98
N GLN A 339 -4.49 -26.63 -0.34
CA GLN A 339 -5.16 -27.91 -0.60
C GLN A 339 -6.55 -27.94 0.02
N LYS A 340 -7.44 -28.80 -0.50
CA LYS A 340 -8.81 -28.86 -0.03
C LYS A 340 -8.86 -29.32 1.44
N GLY A 341 -9.64 -28.63 2.26
CA GLY A 341 -9.80 -28.94 3.68
C GLY A 341 -8.65 -28.49 4.59
N ALA A 342 -7.54 -28.00 4.02
CA ALA A 342 -6.55 -27.24 4.77
C ALA A 342 -7.15 -25.88 5.22
N PRO A 343 -6.63 -25.26 6.30
CA PRO A 343 -7.00 -23.89 6.66
C PRO A 343 -6.54 -22.90 5.57
N TYR A 344 -6.82 -21.61 5.75
CA TYR A 344 -6.24 -20.60 4.87
C TYR A 344 -4.71 -20.58 5.00
N HIS A 345 -4.03 -20.30 3.89
CA HIS A 345 -2.59 -20.13 3.84
C HIS A 345 -2.22 -18.65 3.89
N ARG A 346 -1.26 -18.26 4.74
CA ARG A 346 -0.74 -16.89 4.86
C ARG A 346 0.38 -16.65 3.84
N MET A 347 0.05 -15.89 2.79
CA MET A 347 1.00 -15.44 1.78
C MET A 347 1.61 -14.11 2.21
N SER A 348 2.77 -14.19 2.86
CA SER A 348 3.50 -13.02 3.34
C SER A 348 4.50 -12.50 2.31
N ILE A 349 4.49 -11.19 2.08
CA ILE A 349 5.40 -10.48 1.18
C ILE A 349 6.32 -9.61 2.02
N TRP A 350 7.61 -9.88 1.92
CA TRP A 350 8.66 -9.21 2.66
C TRP A 350 9.55 -8.41 1.73
N ILE A 351 9.88 -7.20 2.16
CA ILE A 351 10.90 -6.36 1.53
C ILE A 351 12.05 -6.23 2.52
N LEU A 352 13.22 -6.70 2.09
CA LEU A 352 14.43 -6.64 2.87
C LEU A 352 15.44 -5.72 2.21
N GLU A 353 15.95 -4.76 2.96
CA GLU A 353 16.99 -3.83 2.52
C GLU A 353 18.36 -4.52 2.58
N GLN A 354 19.12 -4.38 1.49
CA GLN A 354 20.52 -4.79 1.40
C GLN A 354 21.42 -3.68 1.94
N LYS A 355 22.62 -4.01 2.41
CA LYS A 355 23.57 -2.97 2.82
C LYS A 355 23.97 -2.11 1.62
N PRO A 356 24.26 -0.80 1.84
CA PRO A 356 24.72 0.07 0.77
C PRO A 356 25.94 -0.50 0.04
N GLY A 357 25.89 -0.56 -1.28
CA GLY A 357 26.98 -1.08 -2.14
C GLY A 357 27.12 -2.61 -2.14
N GLN A 358 26.30 -3.34 -1.39
CA GLN A 358 26.30 -4.80 -1.40
C GLN A 358 25.30 -5.31 -2.44
N THR A 359 25.77 -6.10 -3.41
CA THR A 359 24.92 -6.86 -4.33
C THR A 359 24.93 -8.32 -3.93
N LEU A 360 23.78 -9.01 -4.10
CA LEU A 360 23.68 -10.43 -3.85
C LEU A 360 24.00 -11.23 -5.10
N ASP A 361 24.76 -12.31 -4.92
CA ASP A 361 25.10 -13.26 -5.98
C ASP A 361 23.89 -14.13 -6.32
N LEU A 362 23.33 -13.92 -7.50
CA LEU A 362 22.10 -14.58 -7.95
C LEU A 362 22.29 -16.05 -8.24
N ALA A 363 23.46 -16.47 -8.72
CA ALA A 363 23.72 -17.87 -9.03
C ALA A 363 23.63 -18.70 -7.75
N LYS A 364 24.26 -18.20 -6.68
CA LYS A 364 24.15 -18.78 -5.34
C LYS A 364 22.72 -18.77 -4.82
N LEU A 365 21.95 -17.70 -5.05
CA LEU A 365 20.55 -17.66 -4.63
C LEU A 365 19.68 -18.69 -5.37
N LYS A 366 19.88 -18.85 -6.68
CA LYS A 366 19.19 -19.86 -7.50
C LYS A 366 19.51 -21.27 -7.03
N GLU A 367 20.79 -21.54 -6.77
CA GLU A 367 21.24 -22.84 -6.26
C GLU A 367 20.62 -23.16 -4.89
N LEU A 368 20.76 -22.24 -3.92
CA LEU A 368 20.31 -22.44 -2.54
C LEU A 368 18.79 -22.55 -2.38
N TYR A 369 18.02 -21.88 -3.24
CA TYR A 369 16.57 -21.76 -3.09
C TYR A 369 15.77 -22.38 -4.25
N SER A 370 16.41 -23.22 -5.05
CA SER A 370 15.77 -23.99 -6.14
C SER A 370 14.61 -24.86 -5.66
N GLY A 371 14.77 -25.50 -4.49
CA GLY A 371 13.79 -26.43 -3.93
C GLY A 371 12.50 -25.80 -3.39
N ARG A 372 12.48 -24.48 -3.13
CA ARG A 372 11.35 -23.69 -2.56
C ARG A 372 10.86 -24.09 -1.16
N ASP A 373 10.72 -25.37 -0.88
CA ASP A 373 10.20 -25.93 0.37
C ASP A 373 11.22 -25.82 1.50
N GLY A 374 10.74 -25.85 2.75
CA GLY A 374 11.57 -25.64 3.95
C GLY A 374 12.17 -24.24 4.07
N PHE A 375 11.65 -23.24 3.36
CA PHE A 375 12.25 -21.90 3.32
C PHE A 375 12.17 -21.18 4.67
N SER A 376 13.31 -20.70 5.18
CA SER A 376 13.40 -19.91 6.41
C SER A 376 13.82 -18.47 6.12
N LEU A 377 12.91 -17.51 6.34
CA LEU A 377 13.20 -16.09 6.19
C LEU A 377 14.27 -15.62 7.19
N LYS A 378 14.26 -16.15 8.41
CA LYS A 378 15.26 -15.85 9.44
C LYS A 378 16.66 -16.24 8.96
N SER A 379 16.82 -17.45 8.45
CA SER A 379 18.10 -17.94 7.94
C SER A 379 18.56 -17.14 6.71
N PHE A 380 17.65 -16.80 5.81
CA PHE A 380 17.94 -15.96 4.64
C PHE A 380 18.43 -14.56 5.06
N LYS A 381 17.70 -13.92 5.98
CA LYS A 381 18.07 -12.62 6.55
C LYS A 381 19.47 -12.65 7.15
N ASP A 382 19.78 -13.64 7.98
CA ASP A 382 21.05 -13.71 8.71
C ASP A 382 22.21 -14.02 7.75
N LYS A 383 22.03 -14.96 6.81
CA LYS A 383 23.06 -15.37 5.83
C LYS A 383 23.52 -14.22 4.93
N PHE A 384 22.59 -13.35 4.52
CA PHE A 384 22.89 -12.22 3.63
C PHE A 384 22.93 -10.87 4.36
N THR A 385 22.83 -10.89 5.69
CA THR A 385 22.81 -9.70 6.57
C THR A 385 21.80 -8.63 6.13
N LEU A 386 20.57 -9.06 5.86
CA LEU A 386 19.50 -8.21 5.35
C LEU A 386 18.68 -7.60 6.49
N SER A 387 18.06 -6.45 6.24
CA SER A 387 17.14 -5.82 7.19
C SER A 387 15.70 -5.87 6.66
N PRO A 388 14.76 -6.58 7.32
CA PRO A 388 13.36 -6.51 6.91
C PRO A 388 12.79 -5.11 7.18
N VAL A 389 12.27 -4.44 6.16
CA VAL A 389 11.79 -3.04 6.22
C VAL A 389 10.33 -2.88 5.81
N GLY A 390 9.85 -3.70 4.88
CA GLY A 390 8.49 -3.62 4.35
C GLY A 390 7.77 -4.95 4.44
N PHE A 391 6.44 -4.89 4.59
CA PHE A 391 5.61 -6.07 4.71
C PHE A 391 4.19 -5.83 4.17
N ASN A 392 3.67 -6.84 3.50
CA ASN A 392 2.23 -6.97 3.23
C ASN A 392 1.86 -8.46 3.24
N ILE A 393 0.57 -8.76 3.32
CA ILE A 393 0.08 -10.14 3.42
C ILE A 393 -1.25 -10.26 2.70
N PHE A 394 -1.48 -11.42 2.10
CA PHE A 394 -2.80 -11.89 1.72
C PHE A 394 -2.96 -13.35 2.12
N ARG A 395 -4.16 -13.88 1.96
CA ARG A 395 -4.47 -15.27 2.27
C ARG A 395 -5.02 -15.98 1.05
N SER A 396 -4.75 -17.27 0.92
CA SER A 396 -5.36 -18.14 -0.08
C SER A 396 -6.08 -19.30 0.61
N VAL A 397 -7.15 -19.77 -0.01
CA VAL A 397 -7.93 -20.94 0.42
C VAL A 397 -8.21 -21.80 -0.80
N TRP A 398 -8.60 -23.05 -0.58
CA TRP A 398 -9.14 -23.86 -1.67
C TRP A 398 -10.43 -23.25 -2.19
N ASP A 399 -10.48 -22.99 -3.49
CA ASP A 399 -11.65 -22.49 -4.21
C ASP A 399 -11.93 -23.31 -5.48
N GLU A 400 -12.96 -22.92 -6.23
CA GLU A 400 -13.35 -23.61 -7.46
C GLU A 400 -12.28 -23.53 -8.57
N GLY A 401 -11.40 -22.54 -8.54
CA GLY A 401 -10.35 -22.34 -9.55
C GLY A 401 -9.02 -23.00 -9.20
N THR A 402 -8.86 -23.48 -7.97
CA THR A 402 -7.57 -23.93 -7.44
C THR A 402 -7.05 -25.15 -8.21
N ALA A 403 -7.91 -26.11 -8.51
CA ALA A 403 -7.55 -27.30 -9.29
C ALA A 403 -7.02 -26.93 -10.69
N ASP A 404 -7.74 -26.08 -11.43
CA ASP A 404 -7.33 -25.62 -12.77
C ASP A 404 -5.99 -24.87 -12.73
N VAL A 405 -5.78 -24.03 -11.72
CA VAL A 405 -4.52 -23.28 -11.56
C VAL A 405 -3.36 -24.24 -11.26
N MET A 406 -3.59 -25.24 -10.40
CA MET A 406 -2.58 -26.27 -10.10
C MET A 406 -2.25 -27.08 -11.34
N GLU A 407 -3.23 -27.46 -12.16
CA GLU A 407 -3.02 -28.17 -13.42
C GLU A 407 -2.21 -27.33 -14.43
N ARG A 408 -2.60 -26.06 -14.65
CA ARG A 408 -1.86 -25.16 -15.57
C ARG A 408 -0.39 -24.95 -15.21
N TRP A 409 -0.06 -25.06 -13.92
CA TRP A 409 1.29 -24.86 -13.39
C TRP A 409 1.99 -26.17 -13.00
N ASN A 410 1.42 -27.33 -13.33
CA ASN A 410 1.95 -28.66 -12.98
C ASN A 410 2.25 -28.83 -11.48
N ILE A 411 1.36 -28.31 -10.63
CA ILE A 411 1.48 -28.38 -9.17
C ILE A 411 0.74 -29.64 -8.67
N PRO A 412 1.41 -30.55 -7.95
CA PRO A 412 0.77 -31.76 -7.43
C PRO A 412 -0.11 -31.47 -6.20
N GLY A 413 -1.02 -32.41 -5.89
CA GLY A 413 -1.82 -32.39 -4.65
C GLY A 413 -3.20 -31.75 -4.77
N ALA A 414 -3.70 -31.50 -5.99
CA ALA A 414 -5.08 -31.04 -6.21
C ALA A 414 -6.13 -32.14 -5.89
N ASP A 415 -5.69 -33.41 -5.94
CA ASP A 415 -6.44 -34.63 -5.66
C ASP A 415 -6.46 -35.00 -4.16
N VAL A 416 -5.77 -34.23 -3.31
CA VAL A 416 -5.66 -34.47 -1.87
C VAL A 416 -6.66 -33.60 -1.11
N GLU A 417 -7.38 -34.21 -0.16
CA GLU A 417 -8.29 -33.52 0.76
C GLU A 417 -7.93 -33.82 2.22
N PHE A 418 -7.66 -32.77 2.99
CA PHE A 418 -7.48 -32.86 4.43
C PHE A 418 -8.81 -32.88 5.17
N LYS A 419 -8.90 -33.71 6.20
CA LYS A 419 -10.03 -33.76 7.12
C LYS A 419 -9.52 -33.62 8.54
N HIS A 420 -10.33 -33.00 9.40
CA HIS A 420 -9.99 -32.90 10.82
C HIS A 420 -9.80 -34.29 11.43
N ALA A 421 -8.67 -34.46 12.14
CA ALA A 421 -8.41 -35.65 12.93
C ALA A 421 -9.53 -35.83 13.97
N ARG A 422 -10.20 -37.00 13.93
CA ARG A 422 -11.25 -37.32 14.89
C ARG A 422 -10.64 -37.82 16.18
N VAL A 423 -10.71 -37.02 17.22
CA VAL A 423 -10.30 -37.44 18.57
C VAL A 423 -11.43 -38.24 19.20
N HIS A 424 -11.27 -39.55 19.28
CA HIS A 424 -12.22 -40.43 19.95
C HIS A 424 -12.11 -40.34 21.48
N SER A 425 -13.21 -40.59 22.18
CA SER A 425 -13.21 -40.62 23.64
C SER A 425 -12.26 -41.70 24.16
N LEU A 426 -11.29 -41.31 24.97
CA LEU A 426 -10.41 -42.23 25.69
C LEU A 426 -11.12 -42.99 26.82
N LYS A 427 -12.34 -42.57 27.21
CA LYS A 427 -13.13 -43.28 28.22
C LYS A 427 -13.52 -44.66 27.67
N PRO A 428 -13.24 -45.75 28.40
CA PRO A 428 -13.64 -47.08 27.95
C PRO A 428 -15.15 -47.18 27.89
N GLU A 429 -15.65 -48.11 27.08
CA GLU A 429 -17.07 -48.43 27.06
C GLU A 429 -17.50 -48.93 28.43
N ARG A 430 -18.51 -48.28 29.02
CA ARG A 430 -19.10 -48.68 30.29
C ARG A 430 -20.53 -49.14 30.05
N LYS A 431 -20.94 -50.18 30.79
CA LYS A 431 -22.34 -50.61 30.80
C LYS A 431 -23.24 -49.44 31.18
N ALA A 432 -24.30 -49.26 30.41
CA ALA A 432 -25.30 -48.23 30.68
C ALA A 432 -25.86 -48.41 32.10
N ARG A 433 -25.80 -47.32 32.89
CA ARG A 433 -26.35 -47.25 34.25
C ARG A 433 -27.75 -46.61 34.18
N GLY A 434 -28.57 -46.89 35.18
CA GLY A 434 -29.98 -46.46 35.21
C GLY A 434 -30.94 -47.65 35.27
N TRP A 435 -32.13 -47.43 35.81
CA TRP A 435 -33.11 -48.50 36.02
C TRP A 435 -33.63 -49.06 34.69
N GLU A 436 -33.86 -48.17 33.73
CA GLU A 436 -34.33 -48.44 32.38
C GLU A 436 -33.24 -49.12 31.54
N ALA A 437 -31.99 -48.64 31.66
CA ALA A 437 -30.83 -49.18 30.95
C ALA A 437 -30.55 -50.64 31.33
N LYS A 438 -30.67 -50.99 32.62
CA LYS A 438 -30.49 -52.37 33.11
C LYS A 438 -31.57 -53.34 32.60
N ARG A 439 -32.73 -52.85 32.16
CA ARG A 439 -33.93 -53.63 31.80
C ARG A 439 -34.28 -53.59 30.31
N GLN A 440 -33.27 -53.36 29.46
CA GLN A 440 -33.42 -53.35 28.00
C GLN A 440 -33.48 -54.75 27.36
N LYS A 441 -33.03 -55.79 28.07
CA LYS A 441 -32.93 -57.16 27.54
C LYS A 441 -34.31 -57.86 27.47
N PRO A 442 -34.48 -58.90 26.61
CA PRO A 442 -35.72 -59.67 26.49
C PRO A 442 -36.23 -60.28 27.79
N LYS A 443 -35.35 -60.54 28.77
CA LYS A 443 -35.72 -60.97 30.13
C LYS A 443 -36.79 -60.07 30.78
N TYR A 444 -36.85 -58.79 30.41
CA TYR A 444 -37.76 -57.80 31.00
C TYR A 444 -38.83 -57.32 30.00
N LYS A 445 -39.25 -58.18 29.06
CA LYS A 445 -40.20 -57.83 27.99
C LYS A 445 -41.51 -57.23 28.51
N SER A 446 -42.01 -57.70 29.66
CA SER A 446 -43.19 -57.15 30.34
C SER A 446 -43.03 -55.69 30.79
N LEU A 447 -41.79 -55.24 31.02
CA LEU A 447 -41.45 -53.89 31.48
C LEU A 447 -41.05 -52.96 30.33
N TRP A 448 -41.03 -53.43 29.08
CA TRP A 448 -40.60 -52.63 27.93
C TRP A 448 -41.44 -51.40 27.65
N LYS A 449 -42.69 -51.35 28.15
CA LYS A 449 -43.52 -50.14 28.10
C LYS A 449 -42.88 -48.94 28.82
N TYR A 450 -42.04 -49.18 29.83
CA TYR A 450 -41.32 -48.14 30.57
C TYR A 450 -39.88 -47.93 30.07
N THR A 451 -39.28 -48.94 29.44
CA THR A 451 -37.85 -48.91 29.10
C THR A 451 -37.55 -48.66 27.63
N LYS A 452 -38.51 -48.87 26.72
CA LYS A 452 -38.34 -48.62 25.27
C LYS A 452 -39.02 -47.32 24.85
N ARG A 453 -38.53 -46.72 23.76
CA ARG A 453 -39.07 -45.47 23.17
C ARG A 453 -39.14 -44.29 24.16
N ILE A 454 -38.16 -44.21 25.06
CA ILE A 454 -38.04 -43.10 26.03
C ILE A 454 -37.74 -41.81 25.26
N ARG A 455 -38.52 -40.76 25.51
CA ARG A 455 -38.36 -39.45 24.88
C ARG A 455 -36.97 -38.88 25.21
N GLY A 456 -36.22 -38.47 24.18
CA GLY A 456 -34.87 -37.91 24.34
C GLY A 456 -33.73 -38.94 24.32
N MET A 457 -34.02 -40.24 24.26
CA MET A 457 -32.99 -41.24 23.94
C MET A 457 -32.96 -41.52 22.44
N PRO A 458 -31.76 -41.65 21.83
CA PRO A 458 -31.65 -42.00 20.42
C PRO A 458 -32.31 -43.37 20.20
N ARG A 459 -33.16 -43.46 19.17
CA ARG A 459 -33.70 -44.74 18.70
C ARG A 459 -32.52 -45.55 18.17
N ARG A 460 -32.08 -46.53 18.96
CA ARG A 460 -31.13 -47.56 18.50
C ARG A 460 -31.90 -48.77 18.01
#